data_AF-A0A819I614-F1
#
_entry.id   AF-A0A819I614-F1
#
_cell.length_a   1.000
_cell.length_b   1.000
_cell.length_c   1.000
_cell.angle_alpha   90.00
_cell.angle_beta   90.00
_cell.angle_gamma   90.00
#
_symmetry.space_group_name_H-M   'P 1'
#
loop_
_entity.id
_entity.type
_entity.pdbx_description
1 polymer ?
#
loop_
_entity_poly.entity_id
_entity_poly.type
_entity_poly.pdbx_seq_one_letter_code
_entity_poly.pdbx_strand_id
1 'polypeptide(L)'
;MRTEDLRYLQLLERLRHGQCTYDDYELLLTRVVGQPSVASLHDSPWNQAPILVFRNEVRTQLNPKAAIHNATQSGNLPMVCVAQDTCKGKPIEDPTLIKETVRII
;
A
#
# COMPACT_ATOMS: atom_id res chain seq x y z
N MET A 1 -12.12 -6.27 11.21
CA MET A 1 -12.94 -5.44 12.13
C MET A 1 -13.19 -4.10 11.46
N ARG A 2 -14.43 -3.62 11.39
CA ARG A 2 -14.74 -2.26 10.88
C ARG A 2 -14.65 -1.27 12.04
N THR A 3 -14.30 -0.02 11.75
CA THR A 3 -14.23 1.05 12.77
C THR A 3 -15.62 1.45 13.25
N GLU A 4 -15.74 1.82 14.53
CA GLU A 4 -16.97 2.32 15.17
C GLU A 4 -16.96 3.85 15.36
N ASP A 5 -15.90 4.54 14.91
CA ASP A 5 -15.80 6.00 15.00
C ASP A 5 -16.83 6.68 14.08
N LEU A 6 -17.95 7.11 14.69
CA LEU A 6 -19.05 7.79 13.99
C LEU A 6 -18.59 9.04 13.25
N ARG A 7 -17.65 9.82 13.82
CA ARG A 7 -17.15 11.06 13.20
C ARG A 7 -16.39 10.75 11.93
N TYR A 8 -15.58 9.69 11.97
CA TYR A 8 -14.85 9.21 10.80
C TYR A 8 -15.78 8.59 9.73
N LEU A 9 -16.79 7.82 10.12
CA LEU A 9 -17.75 7.25 9.17
C LEU A 9 -18.54 8.34 8.43
N GLN A 10 -18.95 9.39 9.14
CA GLN A 10 -19.62 10.55 8.54
C GLN A 10 -18.70 11.30 7.56
N LEU A 11 -17.42 11.50 7.92
CA LEU A 11 -16.41 12.05 7.04
C LEU A 11 -16.28 11.23 5.75
N LEU A 12 -16.17 9.89 5.85
CA LEU A 12 -16.06 9.00 4.68
C LEU A 12 -17.29 9.08 3.77
N GLU A 13 -18.49 9.20 4.36
CA GLU A 13 -19.73 9.34 3.60
C GLU A 13 -19.80 10.67 2.84
N ARG A 14 -19.38 11.78 3.48
CA ARG A 14 -19.27 13.09 2.82
C ARG A 14 -18.19 13.13 1.74
N LEU A 15 -17.04 12.50 1.98
CA LEU A 15 -15.98 12.34 0.99
C LEU A 15 -16.49 11.64 -0.27
N ARG A 16 -17.29 10.57 -0.13
CA ARG A 16 -17.86 9.82 -1.25
C ARG A 16 -18.72 10.71 -2.16
N HIS A 17 -19.47 11.65 -1.58
CA HIS A 17 -20.44 12.49 -2.31
C HIS A 17 -19.91 13.89 -2.65
N GLY A 18 -18.65 14.21 -2.32
CA GLY A 18 -18.10 15.55 -2.56
C GLY A 18 -18.71 16.63 -1.65
N GLN A 19 -19.17 16.26 -0.46
CA GLN A 19 -19.87 17.14 0.50
C GLN A 19 -19.02 17.49 1.73
N CYS A 20 -17.69 17.50 1.59
CA CYS A 20 -16.80 17.76 2.72
C CYS A 20 -16.95 19.18 3.24
N THR A 21 -16.91 19.32 4.56
CA THR A 21 -16.94 20.62 5.25
C THR A 21 -15.53 21.07 5.66
N TYR A 22 -15.42 22.29 6.18
CA TYR A 22 -14.16 22.75 6.78
C TYR A 22 -13.77 21.90 8.01
N ASP A 23 -14.76 21.48 8.81
CA ASP A 23 -14.51 20.61 9.97
C ASP A 23 -13.97 19.23 9.56
N ASP A 24 -14.36 18.72 8.39
CA ASP A 24 -13.80 17.50 7.81
C ASP A 24 -12.33 17.64 7.45
N TYR A 25 -11.96 18.80 6.91
CA TYR A 25 -10.57 19.13 6.59
C TYR A 25 -9.72 19.19 7.87
N GLU A 26 -10.17 19.92 8.90
CA GLU A 26 -9.48 19.98 10.20
C GLU A 26 -9.35 18.58 10.82
N LEU A 27 -10.40 17.76 10.73
CA LEU A 27 -10.40 16.38 11.18
C LEU A 27 -9.42 15.48 10.39
N LEU A 28 -9.21 15.73 9.09
CA LEU A 28 -8.20 15.00 8.32
C LEU A 28 -6.78 15.41 8.73
N LEU A 29 -6.55 16.69 9.03
CA LEU A 29 -5.24 17.16 9.48
C LEU A 29 -4.78 16.48 10.76
N THR A 30 -5.69 16.13 11.68
CA THR A 30 -5.33 15.39 12.91
C THR A 30 -4.82 13.97 12.64
N ARG A 31 -4.99 13.46 11.42
CA ARG A 31 -4.55 12.10 11.02
C ARG A 31 -3.24 12.11 10.23
N VAL A 32 -2.67 13.29 9.98
CA VAL A 32 -1.33 13.40 9.41
C VAL A 32 -0.32 13.11 10.51
N VAL A 33 0.37 11.98 10.40
CA VAL A 33 1.42 11.56 11.33
C VAL A 33 2.77 11.87 10.71
N GLY A 34 3.62 12.59 11.43
CA GLY A 34 4.94 13.01 10.98
C GLY A 34 5.62 13.86 12.04
N GLN A 35 6.77 14.46 11.73
CA GLN A 35 7.36 15.40 12.67
C GLN A 35 6.51 16.69 12.73
N PRO A 36 6.17 17.22 13.92
CA PRO A 36 6.66 16.84 15.25
C PRO A 36 5.77 15.86 16.04
N SER A 37 4.64 15.39 15.49
CA SER A 37 3.69 14.52 16.21
C SER A 37 4.27 13.16 16.57
N VAL A 38 5.28 12.69 15.84
CA VAL A 38 6.08 11.51 16.17
C VAL A 38 7.57 11.80 15.98
N ALA A 39 8.41 11.21 16.83
CA ALA A 39 9.87 11.39 16.76
C ALA A 39 10.47 10.78 15.49
N SER A 40 10.01 9.56 15.13
CA SER A 40 10.47 8.80 13.97
C SER A 40 9.39 7.84 13.47
N LEU A 41 9.34 7.63 12.16
CA LEU A 41 8.50 6.60 11.53
C LEU A 41 9.17 5.21 11.49
N HIS A 42 10.44 5.12 11.91
CA HIS A 42 11.16 3.85 12.06
C HIS A 42 10.84 3.13 13.37
N ASP A 43 10.13 3.79 14.28
CA ASP A 43 9.72 3.23 15.56
C ASP A 43 8.35 2.55 15.46
N SER A 44 8.08 1.63 16.38
CA SER A 44 6.76 0.99 16.50
C SER A 44 5.70 2.03 16.89
N PRO A 45 4.46 1.96 16.34
CA PRO A 45 3.96 0.96 15.39
C PRO A 45 4.18 1.32 13.90
N TRP A 46 4.75 2.48 13.61
CA TRP A 46 4.84 3.05 12.26
C TRP A 46 5.71 2.22 11.33
N ASN A 47 6.75 1.58 11.87
CA ASN A 47 7.64 0.70 11.12
C ASN A 47 6.99 -0.60 10.61
N GLN A 48 5.79 -0.93 11.06
CA GLN A 48 5.00 -2.07 10.58
C GLN A 48 3.78 -1.64 9.75
N ALA A 49 3.57 -0.34 9.56
CA ALA A 49 2.42 0.16 8.82
C ALA A 49 2.54 -0.19 7.32
N PRO A 50 1.46 -0.71 6.69
CA PRO A 50 1.47 -0.95 5.25
C PRO A 50 1.53 0.38 4.49
N ILE A 51 2.35 0.43 3.45
CA ILE A 51 2.47 1.60 2.58
C ILE A 51 1.50 1.45 1.41
N LEU A 52 0.55 2.38 1.30
CA LEU A 52 -0.36 2.48 0.16
C LEU A 52 0.19 3.48 -0.85
N VAL A 53 0.29 3.07 -2.11
CA VAL A 53 0.77 3.91 -3.21
C VAL A 53 -0.21 3.89 -4.36
N PHE A 54 -0.37 5.02 -5.04
CA PHE A 54 -1.27 5.14 -6.18
C PHE A 54 -0.71 4.45 -7.44
N ARG A 55 0.60 4.51 -7.63
CA ARG A 55 1.29 4.05 -8.84
C ARG A 55 1.88 2.66 -8.66
N ASN A 56 1.58 1.75 -9.58
CA ASN A 56 2.12 0.39 -9.56
C ASN A 56 3.66 0.40 -9.62
N GLU A 57 4.24 1.30 -10.39
CA GLU A 57 5.68 1.44 -10.57
C GLU A 57 6.39 1.72 -9.24
N VAL A 58 5.76 2.50 -8.35
CA VAL A 58 6.28 2.78 -7.01
C VAL A 58 6.21 1.52 -6.15
N ARG A 59 5.07 0.81 -6.16
CA ARG A 59 4.90 -0.47 -5.44
C ARG A 59 5.97 -1.48 -5.88
N THR A 60 6.16 -1.61 -7.18
CA THR A 60 7.13 -2.49 -7.83
C THR A 60 8.57 -2.19 -7.40
N GLN A 61 8.90 -0.94 -7.09
CA GLN A 61 10.22 -0.56 -6.57
C GLN A 61 10.35 -0.76 -5.05
N LEU A 62 9.27 -0.54 -4.29
CA LEU A 62 9.29 -0.63 -2.82
C LEU A 62 9.28 -2.08 -2.33
N ASN A 63 8.43 -2.93 -2.91
CA ASN A 63 8.21 -4.29 -2.41
C ASN A 63 9.48 -5.16 -2.43
N PRO A 64 10.30 -5.19 -3.50
CA PRO A 64 11.54 -5.96 -3.49
C PRO A 64 12.52 -5.49 -2.41
N LYS A 65 12.67 -4.18 -2.23
CA LYS A 65 13.55 -3.61 -1.19
C LYS A 65 13.08 -4.02 0.20
N ALA A 66 11.78 -3.94 0.47
CA ALA A 66 11.19 -4.36 1.74
C ALA A 66 11.36 -5.87 1.98
N ALA A 67 11.15 -6.70 0.94
CA ALA A 67 11.31 -8.14 1.02
C ALA A 67 12.76 -8.55 1.32
N ILE A 68 13.74 -7.95 0.63
CA ILE A 68 15.18 -8.18 0.88
C ILE A 68 15.57 -7.74 2.29
N HIS A 69 15.09 -6.58 2.74
CA HIS A 69 15.37 -6.10 4.09
C HIS A 69 14.84 -7.07 5.16
N ASN A 70 13.59 -7.53 5.00
CA ASN A 70 12.98 -8.51 5.90
C ASN A 70 13.73 -9.85 5.87
N ALA A 71 14.08 -10.36 4.68
CA ALA A 71 14.89 -11.58 4.52
C ALA A 71 16.22 -11.48 5.27
N THR A 72 16.90 -10.34 5.16
CA THR A 72 18.16 -10.08 5.87
C THR A 72 17.98 -10.09 7.39
N GLN A 73 16.87 -9.54 7.91
CA GLN A 73 16.60 -9.50 9.35
C GLN A 73 16.12 -10.85 9.92
N SER A 74 15.33 -11.59 9.16
CA SER A 74 14.71 -12.84 9.61
C SER A 74 15.53 -14.09 9.30
N GLY A 75 16.54 -13.98 8.42
CA GLY A 75 17.33 -15.12 7.93
C GLY A 75 16.60 -15.98 6.90
N ASN A 76 15.39 -15.59 6.49
CA ASN A 76 14.61 -16.30 5.48
C ASN A 76 15.06 -15.93 4.06
N LEU A 77 14.90 -16.86 3.12
CA LEU A 77 15.16 -16.60 1.71
C LEU A 77 13.97 -15.86 1.06
N PRO A 78 14.21 -14.80 0.27
CA PRO A 78 13.14 -14.17 -0.49
C PRO A 78 12.66 -15.10 -1.60
N MET A 79 11.34 -15.25 -1.73
CA MET A 79 10.70 -16.05 -2.78
C MET A 79 10.01 -15.12 -3.77
N VAL A 80 10.25 -15.35 -5.06
CA VAL A 80 9.56 -14.65 -6.16
C VAL A 80 8.52 -15.60 -6.75
N CYS A 81 7.24 -15.26 -6.59
CA CYS A 81 6.15 -15.97 -7.23
C CYS A 81 5.67 -15.16 -8.44
N VAL A 82 5.88 -15.70 -9.63
CA VAL A 82 5.32 -15.13 -10.85
C VAL A 82 3.93 -15.74 -11.05
N ALA A 83 2.90 -14.91 -11.04
CA ALA A 83 1.56 -15.35 -11.40
C ALA A 83 1.50 -15.59 -12.91
N GLN A 84 0.92 -16.72 -13.31
CA GLN A 84 0.68 -17.05 -14.71
C GLN A 84 -0.81 -16.97 -14.98
N ASP A 85 -1.22 -15.94 -15.72
CA ASP A 85 -2.62 -15.77 -16.09
C ASP A 85 -3.01 -16.78 -17.17
N THR A 86 -4.24 -17.30 -17.05
CA THR A 86 -4.81 -18.24 -18.02
C THR A 86 -6.17 -17.76 -18.52
N CYS A 87 -6.46 -18.02 -19.80
CA CYS A 87 -7.78 -17.83 -20.39
C CYS A 87 -8.30 -19.21 -20.84
N LYS A 88 -9.43 -19.66 -20.25
CA LYS A 88 -10.01 -21.00 -20.49
C LYS A 88 -9.00 -22.13 -20.26
N GLY A 89 -8.16 -22.01 -19.22
CA GLY A 89 -7.15 -23.00 -18.87
C GLY A 89 -5.90 -23.02 -19.76
N LYS A 90 -5.78 -22.08 -20.71
CA LYS A 90 -4.58 -21.92 -21.52
C LYS A 90 -3.80 -20.68 -21.07
N PRO A 91 -2.46 -20.73 -21.00
CA PRO A 91 -1.64 -19.56 -20.73
C PRO A 91 -1.94 -18.42 -21.71
N ILE A 92 -1.91 -17.19 -21.22
CA ILE A 92 -1.92 -16.02 -22.09
C ILE A 92 -0.50 -15.85 -22.64
N GLU A 93 -0.33 -16.04 -23.94
CA GLU A 93 0.97 -15.98 -24.65
C GLU A 93 1.24 -14.60 -25.29
N ASP A 94 0.37 -13.62 -25.08
CA ASP A 94 0.48 -12.30 -25.70
C ASP A 94 1.78 -11.58 -25.27
N PRO A 95 2.74 -11.36 -26.18
CA PRO A 95 4.02 -10.74 -25.86
C PRO A 95 3.90 -9.29 -25.35
N THR A 96 2.78 -8.61 -25.65
CA THR A 96 2.50 -7.26 -25.15
C THR A 96 2.05 -7.27 -23.69
N LEU A 97 1.45 -8.37 -23.21
CA LEU A 97 1.03 -8.56 -21.81
C LEU A 97 2.14 -9.20 -20.95
N ILE A 98 3.03 -10.00 -21.56
CA ILE A 98 4.09 -10.75 -20.85
C ILE A 98 5.32 -9.89 -20.52
N LYS A 99 5.62 -8.87 -21.33
CA LYS A 99 6.92 -8.17 -21.30
C LYS A 99 7.21 -7.33 -20.06
N GLU A 100 6.21 -7.00 -19.24
CA GLU A 100 6.39 -6.09 -18.10
C GLU A 100 6.67 -6.80 -16.77
N THR A 101 6.32 -8.08 -16.63
CA THR A 101 6.37 -8.77 -15.33
C THR A 101 7.78 -9.25 -14.96
N VAL A 102 8.66 -9.51 -15.95
CA VAL A 102 9.99 -10.13 -15.72
C VAL A 102 11.11 -9.10 -15.56
N ARG A 103 10.91 -7.83 -15.92
CA ARG A 103 11.94 -6.77 -15.80
C ARG A 103 12.14 -6.23 -14.37
N ILE A 104 11.48 -6.83 -13.38
CA ILE A 104 11.37 -6.33 -12.00
C ILE A 104 12.37 -7.00 -11.05
N ILE A 105 13.14 -7.99 -11.53
CA ILE A 105 14.23 -8.63 -10.78
C ILE A 105 15.55 -7.94 -11.10
#